data_AF-A0A0F4IVP9-F1
#
_entry.id   AF-A0A0F4IVP9-F1
#
_cell.length_a   1.000
_cell.length_b   1.000
_cell.length_c   1.000
_cell.angle_alpha   90.00
_cell.angle_beta   90.00
_cell.angle_gamma   90.00
#
_symmetry.space_group_name_H-M   'P 1'
#
loop_
_entity.id
_entity.type
_entity.pdbx_description
1 polymer ?
#
loop_
_entity_poly.entity_id
_entity_poly.type
_entity_poly.pdbx_seq_one_letter_code
_entity_poly.pdbx_strand_id
1 'polypeptide(L)'
;MTEDEVADAERELGVRFPAEYRAYLRDAPDGAAYRVVRTEAGWRWPGDRRLRSDLLAVPFPHPDSYVEADAALCAREPLAADFPDDAAYGAAWEAWDAECEEFEDWRTAGAMLLEEHGCGFATLLVVTGPLAGTVWWDGRASCDRIVRLSLDHGGGGEPVTFAEWLGRGSWDLLPPGWG
;
A
#
# COMPACT_ATOMS: atom_id res chain seq x y z
N MET A 1 -17.85 14.82 4.09
CA MET A 1 -18.23 13.90 5.18
C MET A 1 -18.25 14.69 6.47
N THR A 2 -19.13 14.33 7.41
CA THR A 2 -19.18 14.96 8.73
C THR A 2 -18.07 14.43 9.63
N GLU A 3 -17.77 15.16 10.71
CA GLU A 3 -16.81 14.72 11.73
C GLU A 3 -17.20 13.37 12.36
N ASP A 4 -18.51 13.16 12.57
CA ASP A 4 -19.06 11.92 13.12
C ASP A 4 -18.89 10.74 12.17
N GLU A 5 -19.08 10.95 10.85
CA GLU A 5 -18.85 9.92 9.83
C GLU A 5 -17.38 9.53 9.77
N VAL A 6 -16.46 10.50 9.85
CA VAL A 6 -15.03 10.21 9.84
C VAL A 6 -14.62 9.46 11.12
N ALA A 7 -15.16 9.84 12.28
CA ALA A 7 -14.91 9.13 13.53
C ALA A 7 -15.51 7.70 13.56
N ASP A 8 -16.67 7.49 12.91
CA ASP A 8 -17.27 6.17 12.70
C ASP A 8 -16.36 5.29 11.85
N ALA A 9 -15.86 5.82 10.72
CA ALA A 9 -14.92 5.12 9.84
C ALA A 9 -13.64 4.72 10.55
N GLU A 10 -12.98 5.66 11.23
CA GLU A 10 -11.77 5.41 12.02
C GLU A 10 -11.96 4.34 13.10
N ARG A 11 -13.13 4.35 13.76
CA ARG A 11 -13.47 3.34 14.78
C ARG A 11 -13.64 1.95 14.16
N GLU A 12 -14.40 1.84 13.08
CA GLU A 12 -14.66 0.55 12.43
C GLU A 12 -13.39 -0.04 11.83
N LEU A 13 -12.55 0.80 11.24
CA LEU A 13 -11.30 0.43 10.59
C LEU A 13 -10.13 0.26 11.58
N GLY A 14 -10.33 0.59 12.85
CA GLY A 14 -9.30 0.43 13.89
C GLY A 14 -8.10 1.37 13.77
N VAL A 15 -8.24 2.50 13.07
CA VAL A 15 -7.14 3.44 12.80
C VAL A 15 -7.50 4.89 13.14
N ARG A 16 -6.53 5.78 13.01
CA ARG A 16 -6.73 7.23 12.98
C ARG A 16 -6.19 7.74 11.66
N PHE A 17 -7.00 8.49 10.93
CA PHE A 17 -6.55 9.02 9.66
C PHE A 17 -5.56 10.18 9.89
N PRO A 18 -4.56 10.34 9.00
CA PRO A 18 -3.70 11.51 9.00
C PRO A 18 -4.53 12.80 8.93
N ALA A 19 -4.10 13.83 9.67
CA ALA A 19 -4.86 15.08 9.82
C ALA A 19 -5.20 15.75 8.47
N GLU A 20 -4.28 15.69 7.51
CA GLU A 20 -4.47 16.24 6.16
C GLU A 20 -5.54 15.48 5.38
N TYR A 21 -5.55 14.14 5.45
CA TYR A 21 -6.60 13.32 4.84
C TYR A 21 -7.96 13.56 5.52
N ARG A 22 -7.96 13.69 6.85
CA ARG A 22 -9.17 14.04 7.62
C ARG A 22 -9.78 15.36 7.15
N ALA A 23 -8.94 16.38 6.93
CA ALA A 23 -9.38 17.66 6.39
C ALA A 23 -9.94 17.52 4.96
N TYR A 24 -9.27 16.73 4.11
CA TYR A 24 -9.74 16.42 2.76
C TYR A 24 -11.13 15.75 2.74
N LEU A 25 -11.37 14.78 3.63
CA LEU A 25 -12.68 14.12 3.73
C LEU A 25 -13.81 15.08 4.12
N ARG A 26 -13.50 16.18 4.82
CA ARG A 26 -14.47 17.19 5.21
C ARG A 26 -14.71 18.24 4.11
N ASP A 27 -13.63 18.72 3.49
CA ASP A 27 -13.63 20.02 2.80
C ASP A 27 -13.50 19.94 1.27
N ALA A 28 -13.12 18.79 0.70
CA ALA A 28 -12.75 18.70 -0.71
C ALA A 28 -13.91 18.34 -1.67
N PRO A 29 -13.89 18.87 -2.92
CA PRO A 29 -14.79 18.43 -3.99
C PRO A 29 -14.48 16.99 -4.41
N ASP A 30 -15.49 16.29 -4.92
CA ASP A 30 -15.37 14.90 -5.37
C ASP A 30 -14.31 14.74 -6.48
N GLY A 31 -13.51 13.67 -6.40
CA GLY A 31 -12.71 13.17 -7.54
C GLY A 31 -11.19 13.39 -7.51
N ALA A 32 -10.63 14.10 -6.53
CA ALA A 32 -9.17 14.35 -6.48
C ALA A 32 -8.33 13.18 -5.92
N ALA A 33 -8.93 12.35 -5.07
CA ALA A 33 -8.35 11.14 -4.51
C ALA A 33 -9.49 10.21 -4.06
N TYR A 34 -9.19 8.94 -3.84
CA TYR A 34 -10.15 8.01 -3.27
C TYR A 34 -10.48 8.38 -1.83
N ARG A 35 -11.78 8.45 -1.57
CA ARG A 35 -12.36 8.75 -0.27
C ARG A 35 -12.84 7.45 0.34
N VAL A 36 -12.69 7.29 1.65
CA VAL A 36 -13.41 6.24 2.36
C VAL A 36 -14.92 6.47 2.20
N VAL A 37 -15.65 5.42 1.86
CA VAL A 37 -17.11 5.45 1.64
C VAL A 37 -17.79 4.40 2.50
N ARG A 38 -18.99 4.73 2.98
CA ARG A 38 -19.83 3.77 3.70
C ARG A 38 -20.63 2.92 2.73
N THR A 39 -20.63 1.62 2.95
CA THR A 39 -21.34 0.64 2.12
C THR A 39 -22.10 -0.36 2.99
N GLU A 40 -22.86 -1.27 2.38
CA GLU A 40 -23.57 -2.33 3.13
C GLU A 40 -22.63 -3.24 3.93
N ALA A 41 -21.38 -3.38 3.48
CA ALA A 41 -20.37 -4.19 4.15
C ALA A 41 -19.50 -3.38 5.14
N GLY A 42 -19.83 -2.10 5.39
CA GLY A 42 -19.03 -1.21 6.23
C GLY A 42 -18.28 -0.12 5.46
N TRP A 43 -17.33 0.51 6.13
CA TRP A 43 -16.42 1.54 5.59
C TRP A 43 -15.32 0.90 4.74
N ARG A 44 -15.15 1.40 3.51
CA ARG A 44 -14.12 0.91 2.56
C ARG A 44 -13.70 1.98 1.56
N TRP A 45 -12.57 1.78 0.88
CA TRP A 45 -12.16 2.63 -0.24
C TRP A 45 -12.68 2.08 -1.58
N PRO A 46 -13.06 2.95 -2.54
CA PRO A 46 -13.34 2.54 -3.91
C PRO A 46 -12.11 1.84 -4.53
N GLY A 47 -12.32 0.75 -5.26
CA GLY A 47 -11.22 0.04 -5.93
C GLY A 47 -10.33 -0.80 -5.01
N ASP A 48 -10.55 -0.76 -3.69
CA ASP A 48 -9.78 -1.51 -2.71
C ASP A 48 -10.19 -2.98 -2.67
N ARG A 49 -9.73 -3.73 -3.67
CA ARG A 49 -9.82 -5.20 -3.72
C ARG A 49 -8.50 -5.87 -3.34
N ARG A 50 -7.45 -5.08 -3.14
CA ARG A 50 -6.08 -5.56 -3.00
C ARG A 50 -5.52 -5.34 -1.60
N LEU A 51 -6.02 -4.37 -0.83
CA LEU A 51 -5.50 -4.12 0.51
C LEU A 51 -6.35 -4.82 1.56
N ARG A 52 -5.65 -5.44 2.50
CA ARG A 52 -6.21 -6.15 3.64
C ARG A 52 -6.62 -5.15 4.72
N SER A 53 -7.92 -4.98 4.92
CA SER A 53 -8.44 -4.07 5.97
C SER A 53 -8.01 -4.49 7.38
N ASP A 54 -7.81 -5.78 7.62
CA ASP A 54 -7.31 -6.32 8.89
C ASP A 54 -5.84 -5.98 9.16
N LEU A 55 -5.06 -5.64 8.13
CA LEU A 55 -3.68 -5.17 8.27
C LEU A 55 -3.56 -3.65 8.42
N LEU A 56 -4.67 -2.90 8.37
CA LEU A 56 -4.62 -1.44 8.42
C LEU A 56 -4.13 -0.91 9.78
N ALA A 57 -4.35 -1.66 10.87
CA ALA A 57 -3.84 -1.32 12.20
C ALA A 57 -2.38 -1.76 12.45
N VAL A 58 -1.76 -2.46 11.49
CA VAL A 58 -0.35 -2.84 11.54
C VAL A 58 0.48 -1.68 10.97
N PRO A 59 1.61 -1.28 11.60
CA PRO A 59 2.46 -0.23 11.06
C PRO A 59 2.95 -0.54 9.65
N PHE A 60 2.91 0.45 8.76
CA PHE A 60 3.46 0.32 7.42
C PHE A 60 4.97 0.04 7.47
N PRO A 61 5.43 -1.07 6.87
CA PRO A 61 6.84 -1.42 6.89
C PRO A 61 7.59 -0.54 5.91
N HIS A 62 8.70 0.04 6.35
CA HIS A 62 9.56 0.82 5.46
C HIS A 62 10.11 -0.11 4.35
N PRO A 63 10.13 0.27 3.07
CA PRO A 63 10.61 -0.59 1.99
C PRO A 63 11.99 -1.21 2.21
N ASP A 64 12.94 -0.42 2.69
CA ASP A 64 14.29 -0.90 3.01
C ASP A 64 14.34 -1.95 4.14
N SER A 65 13.30 -2.04 4.97
CA SER A 65 13.29 -2.94 6.14
C SER A 65 13.08 -4.42 5.79
N TYR A 66 12.52 -4.72 4.62
CA TYR A 66 12.16 -6.08 4.23
C TYR A 66 12.93 -6.62 3.02
N VAL A 67 13.91 -5.87 2.49
CA VAL A 67 14.71 -6.28 1.33
C VAL A 67 15.39 -7.63 1.53
N GLU A 68 15.93 -7.89 2.72
CA GLU A 68 16.59 -9.17 3.02
C GLU A 68 15.58 -10.32 3.14
N ALA A 69 14.41 -10.07 3.73
CA ALA A 69 13.35 -11.07 3.90
C ALA A 69 12.74 -11.45 2.54
N ASP A 70 12.52 -10.46 1.68
CA ASP A 70 12.06 -10.61 0.30
C ASP A 70 13.03 -11.47 -0.52
N ALA A 71 14.33 -11.11 -0.51
CA ALA A 71 15.36 -11.90 -1.18
C ALA A 71 15.47 -13.34 -0.64
N ALA A 72 15.30 -13.53 0.67
CA ALA A 72 15.30 -14.85 1.29
C ALA A 72 14.06 -15.68 0.94
N LEU A 73 12.91 -15.05 0.72
CA LEU A 73 11.69 -15.71 0.24
C LEU A 73 11.84 -16.14 -1.22
N CYS A 74 12.34 -15.26 -2.09
CA CYS A 74 12.65 -15.61 -3.48
C CYS A 74 13.67 -16.75 -3.58
N ALA A 75 14.71 -16.74 -2.75
CA ALA A 75 15.74 -17.79 -2.75
C ALA A 75 15.23 -19.17 -2.32
N ARG A 76 14.04 -19.24 -1.70
CA ARG A 76 13.38 -20.48 -1.28
C ARG A 76 12.33 -20.97 -2.28
N GLU A 77 12.20 -20.32 -3.45
CA GLU A 77 11.29 -20.78 -4.50
C GLU A 77 11.55 -22.27 -4.78
N PRO A 78 10.54 -23.14 -4.62
CA PRO A 78 10.69 -24.56 -4.86
C PRO A 78 11.11 -24.83 -6.31
N LEU A 79 12.14 -25.65 -6.50
CA LEU A 79 12.55 -26.13 -7.82
C LEU A 79 12.12 -27.57 -8.00
N ALA A 80 11.48 -27.90 -9.12
CA ALA A 80 11.01 -29.26 -9.40
C ALA A 80 12.09 -30.35 -9.24
N ALA A 81 13.36 -30.01 -9.49
CA ALA A 81 14.50 -30.93 -9.34
C ALA A 81 14.79 -31.37 -7.89
N ASP A 82 14.29 -30.64 -6.89
CA ASP A 82 14.52 -30.92 -5.47
C ASP A 82 13.49 -31.90 -4.88
N PHE A 83 12.50 -32.32 -5.67
CA PHE A 83 11.37 -33.13 -5.22
C PHE A 83 11.33 -34.50 -5.93
N PRO A 84 10.84 -35.54 -5.24
CA PRO A 84 10.80 -36.90 -5.77
C PRO A 84 9.73 -37.10 -6.86
N ASP A 85 8.68 -36.28 -6.86
CA ASP A 85 7.57 -36.32 -7.81
C ASP A 85 6.84 -34.96 -7.88
N ASP A 86 6.00 -34.83 -8.92
CA ASP A 86 5.24 -33.60 -9.20
C ASP A 86 4.25 -33.24 -8.08
N ALA A 87 3.73 -34.23 -7.34
CA ALA A 87 2.77 -33.98 -6.27
C ALA A 87 3.46 -33.33 -5.05
N ALA A 88 4.65 -33.82 -4.69
CA ALA A 88 5.48 -33.23 -3.64
C ALA A 88 5.96 -31.83 -4.02
N TYR A 89 6.36 -31.63 -5.28
CA TYR A 89 6.71 -30.30 -5.80
C TYR A 89 5.51 -29.34 -5.74
N GLY A 90 4.34 -29.75 -6.24
CA GLY A 90 3.13 -28.93 -6.23
C GLY A 90 2.74 -28.47 -4.83
N ALA A 91 2.75 -29.39 -3.85
CA ALA A 91 2.45 -29.04 -2.46
C ALA A 91 3.46 -28.04 -1.86
N ALA A 92 4.75 -28.16 -2.20
CA ALA A 92 5.77 -27.22 -1.74
C ALA A 92 5.61 -25.84 -2.41
N TRP A 93 5.29 -25.83 -3.71
CA TRP A 93 5.05 -24.61 -4.47
C TRP A 93 3.81 -23.88 -3.94
N GLU A 94 2.70 -24.56 -3.70
CA GLU A 94 1.48 -23.98 -3.11
C GLU A 94 1.74 -23.37 -1.72
N ALA A 95 2.55 -24.04 -0.89
CA ALA A 95 2.90 -23.52 0.44
C ALA A 95 3.78 -22.26 0.35
N TRP A 96 4.73 -22.23 -0.60
CA TRP A 96 5.57 -21.06 -0.83
C TRP A 96 4.78 -19.90 -1.44
N ASP A 97 3.88 -20.17 -2.40
CA ASP A 97 3.01 -19.17 -3.03
C ASP A 97 2.09 -18.51 -1.99
N ALA A 98 1.49 -19.29 -1.08
CA ALA A 98 0.70 -18.75 0.02
C ALA A 98 1.53 -17.85 0.96
N GLU A 99 2.80 -18.22 1.23
CA GLU A 99 3.71 -17.37 2.01
C GLU A 99 4.05 -16.07 1.27
N CYS A 100 4.25 -16.13 -0.05
CA CYS A 100 4.42 -14.96 -0.91
C CYS A 100 3.20 -14.04 -0.85
N GLU A 101 1.99 -14.58 -0.97
CA GLU A 101 0.75 -13.78 -0.87
C GLU A 101 0.64 -13.07 0.50
N GLU A 102 0.91 -13.77 1.60
CA GLU A 102 0.92 -13.15 2.93
C GLU A 102 1.98 -12.05 3.08
N PHE A 103 3.16 -12.27 2.49
CA PHE A 103 4.23 -11.27 2.47
C PHE A 103 3.83 -10.05 1.64
N GLU A 104 3.23 -10.25 0.46
CA GLU A 104 2.72 -9.17 -0.39
C GLU A 104 1.68 -8.31 0.30
N ASP A 105 0.72 -8.94 0.97
CA ASP A 105 -0.29 -8.25 1.76
C ASP A 105 0.38 -7.40 2.86
N TRP A 106 1.35 -7.98 3.56
CA TRP A 106 2.08 -7.32 4.64
C TRP A 106 2.93 -6.13 4.16
N ARG A 107 3.53 -6.18 2.96
CA ARG A 107 4.29 -5.04 2.39
C ARG A 107 3.46 -3.76 2.28
N THR A 108 2.13 -3.86 2.24
CA THR A 108 1.19 -2.73 2.21
C THR A 108 0.37 -2.53 3.49
N ALA A 109 0.73 -3.24 4.58
CA ALA A 109 0.10 -3.07 5.88
C ALA A 109 0.07 -1.58 6.30
N GLY A 110 -0.97 -1.15 7.00
CA GLY A 110 -1.05 0.24 7.48
C GLY A 110 -1.16 1.32 6.39
N ALA A 111 -1.39 0.94 5.13
CA ALA A 111 -1.63 1.87 4.04
C ALA A 111 -3.00 1.65 3.38
N MET A 112 -3.48 2.69 2.70
CA MET A 112 -4.74 2.67 1.94
C MET A 112 -4.55 3.21 0.53
N LEU A 113 -5.44 2.82 -0.37
CA LEU A 113 -5.42 3.25 -1.76
C LEU A 113 -5.95 4.69 -1.91
N LEU A 114 -5.14 5.60 -2.44
CA LEU A 114 -5.54 6.94 -2.85
C LEU A 114 -5.95 7.01 -4.32
N GLU A 115 -5.32 6.22 -5.18
CA GLU A 115 -5.53 6.27 -6.63
C GLU A 115 -5.09 4.93 -7.25
N GLU A 116 -5.88 4.40 -8.18
CA GLU A 116 -5.50 3.28 -9.03
C GLU A 116 -5.04 3.80 -10.40
N HIS A 117 -3.92 3.30 -10.90
CA HIS A 117 -3.35 3.71 -12.20
C HIS A 117 -3.50 2.64 -13.29
N GLY A 118 -4.25 1.57 -13.03
CA GLY A 118 -4.30 0.38 -13.89
C GLY A 118 -3.00 -0.43 -13.83
N CYS A 119 -2.97 -1.57 -14.54
CA CYS A 119 -1.79 -2.46 -14.62
C CYS A 119 -1.21 -2.93 -13.27
N GLY A 120 -1.98 -2.84 -12.19
CA GLY A 120 -1.53 -3.18 -10.84
C GLY A 120 -0.77 -2.07 -10.12
N PHE A 121 -0.69 -0.87 -10.69
CA PHE A 121 -0.09 0.29 -10.05
C PHE A 121 -1.09 1.07 -9.20
N ALA A 122 -0.62 1.60 -8.09
CA ALA A 122 -1.44 2.31 -7.12
C ALA A 122 -0.66 3.41 -6.40
N THR A 123 -1.36 4.44 -5.95
CA THR A 123 -0.83 5.41 -4.98
C THR A 123 -1.38 5.07 -3.61
N LEU A 124 -0.49 4.96 -2.62
CA LEU A 124 -0.78 4.56 -1.26
C LEU A 124 -0.64 5.74 -0.30
N LEU A 125 -1.57 5.89 0.64
CA LEU A 125 -1.44 6.73 1.83
C LEU A 125 -1.14 5.85 3.03
N VAL A 126 -0.04 6.11 3.72
CA VAL A 126 0.24 5.46 5.00
C VAL A 126 -0.61 6.10 6.09
N VAL A 127 -1.28 5.27 6.89
CA VAL A 127 -2.14 5.73 8.00
C VAL A 127 -1.74 5.20 9.36
N THR A 128 -0.96 4.12 9.40
CA THR A 128 -0.50 3.53 10.66
C THR A 128 1.02 3.41 10.69
N GLY A 129 1.61 3.81 11.83
CA GLY A 129 3.05 3.72 12.08
C GLY A 129 3.80 5.04 11.90
N PRO A 130 5.15 5.00 11.97
CA PRO A 130 6.00 6.19 11.94
C PRO A 130 5.90 7.02 10.64
N LEU A 131 5.48 6.38 9.55
CA LEU A 131 5.35 6.99 8.23
C LEU A 131 3.92 7.52 7.97
N ALA A 132 3.03 7.51 8.96
CA ALA A 132 1.64 7.96 8.78
C ALA A 132 1.54 9.40 8.24
N GLY A 133 0.71 9.57 7.22
CA GLY A 133 0.53 10.84 6.49
C GLY A 133 1.37 10.97 5.23
N THR A 134 2.29 10.03 4.98
CA THR A 134 3.14 10.04 3.78
C THR A 134 2.53 9.24 2.63
N VAL A 135 2.90 9.61 1.39
CA VAL A 135 2.37 9.01 0.17
C VAL A 135 3.44 8.27 -0.61
N TRP A 136 3.08 7.09 -1.10
CA TRP A 136 3.97 6.15 -1.77
C TRP A 136 3.36 5.63 -3.06
N TRP A 137 4.21 5.15 -3.95
CA TRP A 137 3.84 4.49 -5.18
C TRP A 137 3.99 2.98 -5.04
N ASP A 138 2.93 2.24 -5.27
CA ASP A 138 2.98 0.78 -5.41
C ASP A 138 3.40 0.43 -6.84
N GLY A 139 4.70 0.17 -7.01
CA GLY A 139 5.33 -0.24 -8.26
C GLY A 139 5.56 -1.75 -8.34
N ARG A 140 4.98 -2.55 -7.43
CA ARG A 140 5.28 -3.98 -7.32
C ARG A 140 4.99 -4.75 -8.60
N ALA A 141 3.97 -4.35 -9.34
CA ALA A 141 3.59 -4.97 -10.62
C ALA A 141 4.67 -4.92 -11.72
N SER A 142 5.67 -4.02 -11.63
CA SER A 142 6.75 -3.92 -12.63
C SER A 142 8.15 -4.07 -12.07
N CYS A 143 8.42 -3.49 -10.90
CA CYS A 143 9.76 -3.43 -10.33
C CYS A 143 9.86 -4.08 -8.95
N ASP A 144 8.78 -4.71 -8.51
CA ASP A 144 8.66 -5.39 -7.21
C ASP A 144 8.93 -4.47 -6.01
N ARG A 145 8.69 -3.15 -6.15
CA ARG A 145 9.00 -2.15 -5.12
C ARG A 145 7.84 -1.23 -4.84
N ILE A 146 7.72 -0.89 -3.56
CA ILE A 146 6.99 0.30 -3.12
C ILE A 146 7.99 1.45 -3.11
N VAL A 147 7.71 2.46 -3.94
CA VAL A 147 8.61 3.56 -4.23
C VAL A 147 8.12 4.81 -3.55
N ARG A 148 9.04 5.52 -2.92
CA ARG A 148 8.79 6.80 -2.30
C ARG A 148 8.46 7.86 -3.35
N LEU A 149 7.34 8.55 -3.19
CA LEU A 149 7.05 9.77 -3.94
C LEU A 149 7.71 10.95 -3.26
N SER A 150 8.50 11.75 -3.99
CA SER A 150 9.24 12.87 -3.41
C SER A 150 9.25 14.09 -4.32
N LEU A 151 9.31 15.28 -3.70
CA LEU A 151 9.56 16.55 -4.39
C LEU A 151 11.06 16.80 -4.63
N ASP A 152 11.95 16.12 -3.92
CA ASP A 152 13.40 16.34 -4.01
C ASP A 152 14.18 15.02 -3.89
N HIS A 153 14.22 14.24 -4.97
CA HIS A 153 15.02 13.01 -5.02
C HIS A 153 16.54 13.25 -4.89
N GLY A 154 17.03 14.48 -5.07
CA GLY A 154 18.44 14.82 -4.95
C GLY A 154 18.90 15.13 -3.53
N GLY A 155 17.99 15.58 -2.66
CA GLY A 155 18.28 16.08 -1.30
C GLY A 155 18.02 15.09 -0.16
N GLY A 156 17.92 13.79 -0.44
CA GLY A 156 17.56 12.76 0.55
C GLY A 156 16.13 12.23 0.35
N GLY A 157 15.28 13.03 -0.29
CA GLY A 157 14.03 12.62 -0.93
C GLY A 157 12.93 12.15 0.00
N GLU A 158 12.77 12.72 1.18
CA GLU A 158 11.63 12.44 2.08
C GLU A 158 10.31 12.24 1.32
N PRO A 159 9.49 11.26 1.74
CA PRO A 159 8.20 11.03 1.12
C PRO A 159 7.31 12.25 1.29
N VAL A 160 6.59 12.62 0.22
CA VAL A 160 5.61 13.72 0.28
C VAL A 160 4.49 13.40 1.26
N THR A 161 3.94 14.44 1.89
CA THR A 161 2.69 14.31 2.65
C THR A 161 1.48 14.23 1.74
N PHE A 162 0.32 13.85 2.29
CA PHE A 162 -0.94 13.86 1.55
C PHE A 162 -1.25 15.22 0.94
N ALA A 163 -1.06 16.31 1.69
CA ALA A 163 -1.33 17.67 1.21
C ALA A 163 -0.35 18.13 0.13
N GLU A 164 0.93 17.70 0.21
CA GLU A 164 1.93 18.00 -0.82
C GLU A 164 1.66 17.24 -2.12
N TRP A 165 1.20 15.99 -2.01
CA TRP A 165 0.78 15.16 -3.13
C TRP A 165 -0.52 15.65 -3.78
N LEU A 166 -1.48 16.14 -2.99
CA LEU A 166 -2.80 16.51 -3.47
C LEU A 166 -2.75 17.51 -4.64
N GLY A 167 -3.33 17.12 -5.77
CA GLY A 167 -3.36 17.95 -6.99
C GLY A 167 -2.12 17.79 -7.89
N ARG A 168 -1.26 16.81 -7.62
CA ARG A 168 -0.12 16.42 -8.47
C ARG A 168 -0.34 15.04 -9.08
N GLY A 169 0.29 14.78 -10.22
CA GLY A 169 0.38 13.43 -10.76
C GLY A 169 1.39 12.60 -9.97
N SER A 170 0.99 11.41 -9.53
CA SER A 170 1.88 10.49 -8.80
C SER A 170 3.15 10.16 -9.60
N TRP A 171 3.03 10.05 -10.93
CA TRP A 171 4.13 9.82 -11.85
C TRP A 171 5.19 10.94 -11.85
N ASP A 172 4.78 12.19 -11.64
CA ASP A 172 5.69 13.35 -11.61
C ASP A 172 6.58 13.37 -10.36
N LEU A 173 6.21 12.58 -9.35
CA LEU A 173 6.89 12.51 -8.05
C LEU A 173 7.77 11.26 -7.91
N LEU A 174 7.84 10.44 -8.96
CA LEU A 174 8.71 9.26 -9.01
C LEU A 174 10.17 9.66 -9.23
N PRO A 175 11.13 8.83 -8.77
CA PRO A 175 12.54 9.14 -8.95
C PRO A 175 12.90 9.26 -10.44
N PRO A 176 13.87 10.12 -10.81
CA PRO A 176 14.32 10.24 -12.18
C PRO A 176 14.78 8.90 -12.74
N GLY A 177 14.35 8.56 -13.97
CA GLY A 177 14.69 7.29 -14.61
C GLY A 177 13.92 6.08 -14.07
N TRP A 178 12.86 6.31 -13.29
CA TRP A 178 11.89 5.27 -12.96
C TRP A 178 11.06 4.93 -14.21
N GLY A 179 11.22 3.70 -14.70
CA GLY A 179 10.64 3.20 -15.96
C GLY A 179 11.57 2.22 -16.68
#